data_AF-M7WKA0-F1
#
_entry.id   AF-M7WKA0-F1
#
_cell.length_a   1.000
_cell.length_b   1.000
_cell.length_c   1.000
_cell.angle_alpha   90.00
_cell.angle_beta   90.00
_cell.angle_gamma   90.00
#
_symmetry.space_group_name_H-M   'P 1'
#
loop_
_entity.id
_entity.type
_entity.pdbx_description
1 polymer ?
#
loop_
_entity_poly.entity_id
_entity_poly.type
_entity_poly.pdbx_seq_one_letter_code
_entity_poly.pdbx_strand_id
1 'polypeptide(L)'
;MGTTQEMALYYFLASINLVFMIIELGIIIVFFIKCGKKLIHQHLYLFVFFLIFGLYVSLYFEMSQQIMNLILGLSTTLFILGINVQQNTYVILIGNPNKIIQGIMVLVTITHFVGVIAIHSLVTSQTNYLIFMNLLNSGSLTLLVLIQWSGLFQIRHSLHTKLGIIVSIVELLVNCVNILLTIHSIILTIDPLYINNEFIVLMNNILIIFAIFCITILTLIVNKIQKEGYEEFNEEHDIITNSYLVDISFLLHQHLFIEGKHSTIGKAIFLGSEVTYKQIPLSHLFDIDSLPKEIYSMKMINHPNLPHIGGVCRTNLNVYVIYDYSMPYTLNEIWNKPLRSYQIYKIINGMVSALHYLEQKGIIHYHLHSNNILINESCDKVIITDIFPLMKYWFINKQKKSYLLPSEMLEESYRIKCMNKNIKFIVQCLYRFVTHSTSLDIKQIPPQSDFRSILELWILPEYVMTTKKMLNDLLLLKTYLLQNPTHNSSLLFASN
;
A
#
# COMPACT_ATOMS: atom_id res chain seq x y z
N MET A 1 -39.34 39.50 30.51
CA MET A 1 -38.43 40.66 30.35
C MET A 1 -37.34 40.52 31.38
N GLY A 2 -36.16 40.03 30.97
CA GLY A 2 -35.01 39.85 31.85
C GLY A 2 -34.39 41.18 32.25
N THR A 3 -33.61 41.18 33.34
CA THR A 3 -32.95 42.38 33.87
C THR A 3 -31.89 42.89 32.87
N THR A 4 -31.59 44.19 32.88
CA THR A 4 -30.64 44.84 31.95
C THR A 4 -29.24 44.22 31.95
N GLN A 5 -28.82 43.59 33.05
CA GLN A 5 -27.57 42.84 33.14
C GLN A 5 -27.59 41.50 32.41
N GLU A 6 -28.71 40.77 32.45
CA GLU A 6 -28.87 39.51 31.69
C GLU A 6 -28.86 39.79 30.18
N MET A 7 -29.49 40.89 29.75
CA MET A 7 -29.44 41.35 28.36
C MET A 7 -28.02 41.77 27.93
N ALA A 8 -27.24 42.40 28.80
CA ALA A 8 -25.86 42.79 28.48
C ALA A 8 -24.92 41.58 28.35
N LEU A 9 -25.00 40.63 29.27
CA LEU A 9 -24.26 39.36 29.20
C LEU A 9 -24.67 38.57 27.95
N TYR A 10 -25.95 38.61 27.59
CA TYR A 10 -26.50 38.02 26.37
C TYR A 10 -25.89 38.62 25.10
N TYR A 11 -25.88 39.95 24.92
CA TYR A 11 -25.28 40.58 23.73
C TYR A 11 -23.77 40.32 23.65
N PHE A 12 -23.11 40.21 24.81
CA PHE A 12 -21.69 39.88 24.87
C PHE A 12 -21.41 38.45 24.43
N LEU A 13 -22.20 37.48 24.88
CA LEU A 13 -22.06 36.07 24.48
C LEU A 13 -22.45 35.86 23.00
N ALA A 14 -23.50 36.52 22.52
CA ALA A 14 -23.93 36.46 21.12
C ALA A 14 -22.87 37.05 20.16
N SER A 15 -22.21 38.14 20.56
CA SER A 15 -21.13 38.76 19.77
C SER A 15 -19.85 37.91 19.75
N ILE A 16 -19.48 37.28 20.87
CA ILE A 16 -18.39 36.29 20.89
C ILE A 16 -18.67 35.14 19.92
N ASN A 17 -19.89 34.61 19.95
CA ASN A 17 -20.28 33.49 19.09
C ASN A 17 -20.25 33.90 17.60
N LEU A 18 -20.70 35.12 17.27
CA LEU A 18 -20.61 35.70 15.93
C LEU A 18 -19.15 35.79 15.43
N VAL A 19 -18.23 36.22 16.30
CA VAL A 19 -16.81 36.33 15.97
C VAL A 19 -16.17 34.97 15.68
N PHE A 20 -16.44 33.96 16.52
CA PHE A 20 -15.96 32.60 16.28
C PHE A 20 -16.46 32.05 14.94
N MET A 21 -17.72 32.29 14.59
CA MET A 21 -18.28 31.86 13.31
C MET A 21 -17.67 32.55 12.10
N ILE A 22 -17.39 33.85 12.18
CA ILE A 22 -16.74 34.58 11.08
C ILE A 22 -15.33 34.04 10.85
N ILE A 23 -14.60 33.74 11.94
CA ILE A 23 -13.26 33.16 11.89
C ILE A 23 -13.33 31.76 11.25
N GLU A 24 -14.26 30.90 11.67
CA GLU A 24 -14.42 29.55 11.11
C GLU A 24 -14.86 29.58 9.65
N LEU A 25 -15.82 30.44 9.27
CA LEU A 25 -16.23 30.63 7.88
C LEU A 25 -15.05 31.09 7.01
N GLY A 26 -14.22 32.01 7.52
CA GLY A 26 -12.99 32.44 6.87
C GLY A 26 -12.00 31.31 6.65
N ILE A 27 -11.77 30.47 7.68
CA ILE A 27 -10.90 29.29 7.59
C ILE A 27 -11.43 28.31 6.54
N ILE A 28 -12.74 28.04 6.53
CA ILE A 28 -13.37 27.11 5.58
C ILE A 28 -13.32 27.65 4.15
N ILE A 29 -13.59 28.93 3.90
CA ILE A 29 -13.50 29.54 2.56
C ILE A 29 -12.08 29.48 2.02
N VAL A 30 -11.08 29.84 2.84
CA VAL A 30 -9.65 29.71 2.49
C VAL A 30 -9.29 28.26 2.18
N PHE A 31 -9.90 27.30 2.88
CA PHE A 31 -9.72 25.87 2.67
C PHE A 31 -10.41 25.36 1.39
N PHE A 32 -11.61 25.87 1.10
CA PHE A 32 -12.43 25.55 -0.06
C PHE A 32 -11.74 25.97 -1.37
N ILE A 33 -11.07 27.13 -1.35
CA ILE A 33 -10.30 27.65 -2.48
C ILE A 33 -9.03 26.79 -2.73
N LYS A 34 -8.48 26.13 -1.70
CA LYS A 34 -7.26 25.32 -1.80
C LYS A 34 -7.47 23.82 -2.08
N CYS A 35 -8.67 23.27 -1.89
CA CYS A 35 -8.95 21.84 -2.04
C CYS A 35 -9.58 21.47 -3.40
N GLY A 36 -9.11 20.38 -4.03
CA GLY A 36 -9.60 19.91 -5.33
C GLY A 36 -11.00 19.28 -5.30
N LYS A 37 -11.64 19.20 -6.48
CA LYS A 37 -13.05 18.77 -6.72
C LYS A 37 -13.54 17.51 -5.97
N LYS A 38 -12.65 16.56 -5.64
CA LYS A 38 -13.00 15.28 -4.98
C LYS A 38 -13.43 15.44 -3.51
N LEU A 39 -12.99 16.49 -2.81
CA LEU A 39 -13.30 16.73 -1.39
C LEU A 39 -14.61 17.55 -1.19
N ILE A 40 -15.11 18.19 -2.25
CA ILE A 40 -16.29 19.07 -2.19
C ILE A 40 -17.54 18.30 -1.76
N HIS A 41 -17.70 17.06 -2.22
CA HIS A 41 -18.82 16.20 -1.83
C HIS A 41 -18.78 15.79 -0.35
N GLN A 42 -17.59 15.70 0.25
CA GLN A 42 -17.43 15.29 1.65
C GLN A 42 -17.78 16.39 2.65
N HIS A 43 -17.78 17.67 2.25
CA HIS A 43 -18.03 18.82 3.14
C HIS A 43 -19.28 19.63 2.80
N LEU A 44 -20.14 19.13 1.89
CA LEU A 44 -21.39 19.79 1.50
C LEU A 44 -22.35 20.03 2.69
N TYR A 45 -22.27 19.19 3.73
CA TYR A 45 -23.08 19.30 4.94
C TYR A 45 -22.76 20.56 5.77
N LEU A 46 -21.49 20.98 5.81
CA LEU A 46 -21.08 22.24 6.47
C LEU A 46 -21.71 23.44 5.77
N PHE A 47 -21.77 23.42 4.43
CA PHE A 47 -22.37 24.50 3.66
C PHE A 47 -23.88 24.64 3.93
N VAL A 48 -24.61 23.53 3.97
CA VAL A 48 -26.05 23.53 4.28
C VAL A 48 -26.30 23.94 5.74
N PHE A 49 -25.48 23.50 6.69
CA PHE A 49 -25.55 23.91 8.10
C PHE A 49 -25.31 25.41 8.28
N PHE A 50 -24.23 25.96 7.69
CA PHE A 50 -23.92 27.39 7.78
C PHE A 50 -24.93 28.27 7.04
N LEU A 51 -25.57 27.78 5.97
CA LEU A 51 -26.64 28.51 5.29
C LEU A 51 -27.90 28.61 6.17
N ILE A 52 -28.28 27.52 6.85
CA ILE A 52 -29.43 27.49 7.77
C ILE A 52 -29.14 28.29 9.04
N PHE A 53 -27.90 28.24 9.54
CA PHE A 53 -27.46 29.05 10.66
C PHE A 53 -27.30 30.55 10.30
N GLY A 54 -26.83 30.86 9.09
CA GLY A 54 -26.78 32.22 8.56
C GLY A 54 -28.17 32.83 8.45
N LEU A 55 -29.16 32.05 8.00
CA LEU A 55 -30.57 32.41 8.02
C LEU A 55 -31.09 32.64 9.46
N TYR A 56 -30.65 31.85 10.43
CA TYR A 56 -30.99 32.04 11.85
C TYR A 56 -30.49 33.39 12.38
N VAL A 57 -29.25 33.78 12.10
CA VAL A 57 -28.67 35.06 12.52
C VAL A 57 -29.33 36.25 11.80
N SER A 58 -29.67 36.11 10.51
CA SER A 58 -30.33 37.20 9.76
C SER A 58 -31.80 37.40 10.15
N LEU A 59 -32.46 36.37 10.69
CA LEU A 59 -33.90 36.37 10.98
C LEU A 59 -34.25 36.47 12.48
N TYR A 60 -33.24 36.49 13.36
CA TYR A 60 -33.43 36.57 14.82
C TYR A 60 -34.11 37.86 15.29
N PHE A 61 -34.19 38.90 14.45
CA PHE A 61 -34.69 40.20 14.87
C PHE A 61 -36.22 40.40 14.75
N GLU A 62 -36.99 39.55 14.05
CA GLU A 62 -38.43 39.83 13.82
C GLU A 62 -39.39 38.61 13.77
N MET A 63 -38.95 37.38 14.04
CA MET A 63 -39.78 36.18 13.81
C MET A 63 -40.56 35.68 15.03
N SER A 64 -41.70 35.04 14.79
CA SER A 64 -42.51 34.40 15.84
C SER A 64 -41.80 33.19 16.48
N GLN A 65 -42.04 32.95 17.77
CA GLN A 65 -41.42 31.86 18.56
C GLN A 65 -41.53 30.48 17.88
N GLN A 66 -42.62 30.22 17.15
CA GLN A 66 -42.83 28.97 16.43
C GLN A 66 -41.82 28.76 15.29
N ILE A 67 -41.44 29.83 14.59
CA ILE A 67 -40.48 29.74 13.49
C ILE A 67 -39.06 29.60 14.04
N MET A 68 -38.74 30.26 15.16
CA MET A 68 -37.47 30.05 15.85
C MET A 68 -37.29 28.59 16.27
N ASN A 69 -38.33 27.96 16.82
CA ASN A 69 -38.27 26.55 17.21
C ASN A 69 -38.21 25.59 16.01
N LEU A 70 -38.78 25.95 14.86
CA LEU A 70 -38.61 25.19 13.61
C LEU A 70 -37.16 25.20 13.15
N ILE A 71 -36.53 26.37 13.13
CA ILE A 71 -35.13 26.52 12.71
C ILE A 71 -34.22 25.73 13.67
N LEU A 72 -34.52 25.73 14.97
CA LEU A 72 -33.80 24.94 15.97
C LEU A 72 -33.93 23.42 15.73
N GLY A 73 -35.11 22.92 15.36
CA GLY A 73 -35.29 21.51 15.00
C GLY A 73 -34.61 21.13 13.68
N LEU A 74 -34.57 22.06 12.71
CA LEU A 74 -33.84 21.85 11.47
C LEU A 74 -32.32 21.84 11.70
N SER A 75 -31.79 22.68 12.60
CA SER A 75 -30.37 22.66 12.95
C SER A 75 -29.95 21.38 13.67
N THR A 76 -30.79 20.83 14.56
CA THR A 76 -30.54 19.51 15.17
C THR A 76 -30.58 18.38 14.14
N THR A 77 -31.46 18.47 13.14
CA THR A 77 -31.49 17.52 12.02
C THR A 77 -30.17 17.53 11.23
N LEU A 78 -29.63 18.71 10.94
CA LEU A 78 -28.35 18.85 10.24
C LEU A 78 -27.18 18.35 11.07
N PHE A 79 -27.24 18.53 12.40
CA PHE A 79 -26.25 17.99 13.32
C PHE A 79 -26.22 16.46 13.29
N ILE A 80 -27.40 15.81 13.35
CA ILE A 80 -27.54 14.36 13.21
C ILE A 80 -27.02 13.89 11.85
N LEU A 81 -27.31 14.62 10.77
CA LEU A 81 -26.78 14.34 9.43
C LEU A 81 -25.24 14.45 9.39
N GLY A 82 -24.65 15.46 10.03
CA GLY A 82 -23.21 15.65 10.10
C GLY A 82 -22.48 14.50 10.81
N ILE A 83 -23.03 14.03 11.93
CA ILE A 83 -22.53 12.83 12.62
C ILE A 83 -22.69 11.59 11.74
N ASN A 84 -23.80 11.52 10.99
CA ASN A 84 -24.04 10.40 10.09
C ASN A 84 -22.99 10.31 8.97
N VAL A 85 -22.69 11.45 8.35
CA VAL A 85 -21.60 11.56 7.38
C VAL A 85 -20.28 11.17 8.02
N GLN A 86 -19.93 11.70 9.20
CA GLN A 86 -18.69 11.39 9.91
C GLN A 86 -18.49 9.89 10.13
N GLN A 87 -19.48 9.19 10.69
CA GLN A 87 -19.36 7.76 10.92
C GLN A 87 -19.27 6.98 9.62
N ASN A 88 -19.98 7.41 8.56
CA ASN A 88 -19.85 6.78 7.25
C ASN A 88 -18.45 6.98 6.66
N THR A 89 -17.87 8.19 6.74
CA THR A 89 -16.48 8.41 6.34
C THR A 89 -15.56 7.50 7.16
N TYR A 90 -15.78 7.39 8.46
CA TYR A 90 -14.95 6.59 9.35
C TYR A 90 -15.01 5.08 9.05
N VAL A 91 -16.21 4.55 8.89
CA VAL A 91 -16.47 3.14 8.59
C VAL A 91 -15.94 2.78 7.19
N ILE A 92 -15.88 3.71 6.25
CA ILE A 92 -15.25 3.53 4.93
C ILE A 92 -13.71 3.57 5.02
N LEU A 93 -13.15 4.21 6.06
CA LEU A 93 -11.72 4.53 6.17
C LEU A 93 -10.90 3.61 7.09
N ILE A 94 -11.53 2.83 7.99
CA ILE A 94 -10.83 1.94 8.95
C ILE A 94 -11.48 0.54 9.04
N GLY A 95 -12.66 0.32 8.44
CA GLY A 95 -13.42 -0.92 8.61
C GLY A 95 -14.18 -1.38 7.36
N ASN A 96 -14.85 -2.52 7.48
CA ASN A 96 -15.76 -3.00 6.44
C ASN A 96 -17.16 -2.43 6.69
N PRO A 97 -17.76 -1.65 5.78
CA PRO A 97 -19.03 -0.98 6.03
C PRO A 97 -20.16 -1.95 6.34
N ASN A 98 -20.60 -1.95 7.60
CA ASN A 98 -21.82 -2.65 7.97
C ASN A 98 -23.02 -1.90 7.41
N LYS A 99 -23.47 -2.32 6.23
CA LYS A 99 -24.61 -1.76 5.49
C LYS A 99 -25.88 -1.63 6.34
N ILE A 100 -26.05 -2.48 7.35
CA ILE A 100 -27.18 -2.42 8.29
C ILE A 100 -27.08 -1.16 9.16
N ILE A 101 -25.90 -0.86 9.71
CA ILE A 101 -25.68 0.32 10.56
C ILE A 101 -25.84 1.61 9.73
N GLN A 102 -25.29 1.65 8.53
CA GLN A 102 -25.45 2.78 7.62
C GLN A 102 -26.91 3.04 7.26
N GLY A 103 -27.66 1.98 6.98
CA GLY A 103 -29.10 2.05 6.74
C GLY A 103 -29.87 2.58 7.94
N ILE A 104 -29.54 2.12 9.15
CA ILE A 104 -30.14 2.61 10.40
C ILE A 104 -29.85 4.10 10.57
N MET A 105 -28.62 4.55 10.36
CA MET A 105 -28.24 5.95 10.54
C MET A 105 -28.97 6.90 9.59
N VAL A 106 -29.07 6.53 8.30
CA VAL A 106 -29.85 7.28 7.30
C VAL A 106 -31.32 7.33 7.70
N LEU A 107 -31.87 6.20 8.17
CA LEU A 107 -33.24 6.13 8.65
C LEU A 107 -33.46 7.10 9.83
N VAL A 108 -32.55 7.15 10.80
CA VAL A 108 -32.63 8.08 11.95
C VAL A 108 -32.69 9.54 11.50
N THR A 109 -31.82 9.92 10.55
CA THR A 109 -31.81 11.30 10.02
C THR A 109 -33.13 11.65 9.32
N ILE A 110 -33.65 10.73 8.49
CA ILE A 110 -34.92 10.93 7.78
C ILE A 110 -36.09 11.00 8.77
N THR A 111 -36.15 10.11 9.75
CA THR A 111 -37.22 10.10 10.76
C THR A 111 -37.20 11.36 11.60
N HIS A 112 -36.02 11.87 11.96
CA HIS A 112 -35.90 13.13 12.69
C HIS A 112 -36.40 14.32 11.85
N PHE A 113 -35.98 14.42 10.59
CA PHE A 113 -36.41 15.50 9.69
C PHE A 113 -37.93 15.51 9.50
N VAL A 114 -38.52 14.35 9.19
CA VAL A 114 -39.97 14.22 9.02
C VAL A 114 -40.70 14.51 10.33
N GLY A 115 -40.15 14.09 11.47
CA GLY A 115 -40.68 14.39 12.80
C GLY A 115 -40.72 15.89 13.09
N VAL A 116 -39.64 16.62 12.79
CA VAL A 116 -39.58 18.09 12.94
C VAL A 116 -40.68 18.77 12.13
N ILE A 117 -40.86 18.37 10.87
CA ILE A 117 -41.91 18.92 10.00
C ILE A 117 -43.31 18.57 10.51
N ALA A 118 -43.52 17.32 10.94
CA ALA A 118 -44.80 16.85 11.46
C ALA A 118 -45.19 17.58 12.75
N ILE A 119 -44.26 17.73 13.70
CA ILE A 119 -44.51 18.48 14.95
C ILE A 119 -44.85 19.92 14.62
N HIS A 120 -44.10 20.55 13.71
CA HIS A 120 -44.36 21.92 13.32
C HIS A 120 -45.72 22.13 12.65
N SER A 121 -46.16 21.17 11.84
CA SER A 121 -47.41 21.27 11.09
C SER A 121 -48.65 20.91 11.91
N LEU A 122 -48.51 20.03 12.91
CA LEU A 122 -49.64 19.44 13.63
C LEU A 122 -49.81 19.96 15.06
N VAL A 123 -48.76 20.46 15.70
CA VAL A 123 -48.80 20.85 17.11
C VAL A 123 -48.94 22.36 17.23
N THR A 124 -50.14 22.81 17.59
CA THR A 124 -50.48 24.25 17.67
C THR A 124 -50.17 24.87 19.03
N SER A 125 -50.27 24.09 20.12
CA SER A 125 -49.97 24.56 21.48
C SER A 125 -48.47 24.66 21.71
N GLN A 126 -47.99 25.83 22.12
CA GLN A 126 -46.56 26.13 22.32
C GLN A 126 -45.86 25.22 23.33
N THR A 127 -46.52 24.86 24.43
CA THR A 127 -45.97 23.94 25.44
C THR A 127 -45.81 22.53 24.90
N ASN A 128 -46.84 21.97 24.27
CA ASN A 128 -46.72 20.64 23.67
C ASN A 128 -45.72 20.62 22.51
N TYR A 129 -45.61 21.71 21.74
CA TYR A 129 -44.61 21.84 20.67
C TYR A 129 -43.21 21.63 21.24
N LEU A 130 -42.89 22.33 22.34
CA LEU A 130 -41.57 22.25 22.96
C LEU A 130 -41.30 20.85 23.53
N ILE A 131 -42.28 20.25 24.20
CA ILE A 131 -42.20 18.89 24.74
C ILE A 131 -41.96 17.87 23.62
N PHE A 132 -42.73 17.92 22.52
CA PHE A 132 -42.58 16.98 21.41
C PHE A 132 -41.24 17.14 20.68
N MET A 133 -40.76 18.37 20.50
CA MET A 133 -39.44 18.61 19.91
C MET A 133 -38.30 18.07 20.78
N ASN A 134 -38.37 18.30 22.09
CA ASN A 134 -37.37 17.80 23.03
C ASN A 134 -37.39 16.27 23.14
N LEU A 135 -38.57 15.65 23.04
CA LEU A 135 -38.73 14.20 22.97
C LEU A 135 -38.12 13.62 21.68
N LEU A 136 -38.35 14.26 20.53
CA LEU A 136 -37.77 13.85 19.25
C LEU A 136 -36.24 13.96 19.25
N ASN A 137 -35.72 15.08 19.76
CA ASN A 137 -34.28 15.33 19.90
C ASN A 137 -33.63 14.30 20.83
N SER A 138 -34.19 14.09 22.03
CA SER A 138 -33.65 13.13 23.00
C SER A 138 -33.65 11.70 22.46
N GLY A 139 -34.74 11.25 21.85
CA GLY A 139 -34.81 9.91 21.26
C GLY A 139 -33.78 9.69 20.15
N SER A 140 -33.62 10.66 19.26
CA SER A 140 -32.72 10.54 18.11
C SER A 140 -31.24 10.63 18.51
N LEU A 141 -30.90 11.52 19.46
CA LEU A 141 -29.54 11.62 20.00
C LEU A 141 -29.16 10.38 20.81
N THR A 142 -30.08 9.79 21.58
CA THR A 142 -29.84 8.54 22.32
C THR A 142 -29.50 7.40 21.36
N LEU A 143 -30.28 7.26 20.28
CA LEU A 143 -30.04 6.23 19.27
C LEU A 143 -28.69 6.43 18.56
N LEU A 144 -28.31 7.68 18.32
CA LEU A 144 -27.02 8.03 17.72
C LEU A 144 -25.83 7.65 18.62
N VAL A 145 -25.91 7.91 19.93
CA VAL A 145 -24.88 7.48 20.90
C VAL A 145 -24.71 5.96 20.88
N LEU A 146 -25.81 5.20 20.85
CA LEU A 146 -25.76 3.73 20.78
C LEU A 146 -25.09 3.25 19.49
N ILE A 147 -25.39 3.88 18.35
CA ILE A 147 -24.76 3.57 17.07
C ILE A 147 -23.27 3.92 17.09
N GLN A 148 -22.88 5.05 17.69
CA GLN A 148 -21.48 5.44 17.85
C GLN A 148 -20.69 4.49 18.74
N TRP A 149 -21.28 3.98 19.82
CA TRP A 149 -20.67 2.92 20.63
C TRP A 149 -20.50 1.60 19.87
N SER A 150 -21.46 1.25 19.00
CA SER A 150 -21.31 0.10 18.12
C SER A 150 -20.17 0.28 17.11
N GLY A 151 -19.96 1.51 16.61
CA GLY A 151 -18.84 1.89 15.77
C GLY A 151 -17.50 1.72 16.48
N LEU A 152 -17.35 2.31 17.67
CA LEU A 152 -16.18 2.15 18.55
C LEU A 152 -15.84 0.67 18.82
N PHE A 153 -16.85 -0.18 18.94
CA PHE A 153 -16.65 -1.62 19.14
C PHE A 153 -16.10 -2.32 17.89
N GLN A 154 -16.55 -1.93 16.69
CA GLN A 154 -16.09 -2.49 15.42
C GLN A 154 -14.62 -2.16 15.15
N ILE A 155 -14.17 -0.97 15.56
CA ILE A 155 -12.82 -0.48 15.31
C ILE A 155 -11.80 -0.89 16.37
N ARG A 156 -12.18 -1.68 17.39
CA ARG A 156 -11.30 -2.09 18.50
C ARG A 156 -9.99 -2.74 18.05
N HIS A 157 -10.02 -3.41 16.89
CA HIS A 157 -8.84 -4.07 16.31
C HIS A 157 -7.82 -3.05 15.75
N SER A 158 -8.25 -1.82 15.46
CA SER A 158 -7.42 -0.73 14.94
C SER A 158 -6.72 0.10 16.02
N LEU A 159 -7.01 -0.13 17.31
CA LEU A 159 -6.47 0.62 18.46
C LEU A 159 -4.94 0.54 18.60
N HIS A 160 -4.29 -0.42 17.93
CA HIS A 160 -2.83 -0.51 17.88
C HIS A 160 -2.18 0.51 16.93
N THR A 161 -2.99 1.18 16.10
CA THR A 161 -2.51 2.17 15.14
C THR A 161 -2.64 3.59 15.70
N LYS A 162 -1.69 4.47 15.35
CA LYS A 162 -1.77 5.90 15.71
C LYS A 162 -3.06 6.56 15.21
N LEU A 163 -3.54 6.15 14.04
CA LEU A 163 -4.78 6.64 13.44
C LEU A 163 -6.01 6.16 14.23
N GLY A 164 -6.09 4.87 14.55
CA GLY A 164 -7.18 4.29 15.34
C GLY A 164 -7.30 4.91 16.73
N ILE A 165 -6.18 5.23 17.39
CA ILE A 165 -6.16 5.94 18.68
C ILE A 165 -6.75 7.35 18.53
N ILE A 166 -6.29 8.13 17.54
CA ILE A 166 -6.77 9.50 17.31
C ILE A 166 -8.27 9.49 17.03
N VAL A 167 -8.74 8.58 16.18
CA VAL A 167 -10.18 8.54 15.86
C VAL A 167 -11.01 8.14 17.07
N SER A 168 -10.56 7.16 17.86
CA SER A 168 -11.25 6.74 19.07
C SER A 168 -11.39 7.88 20.08
N ILE A 169 -10.36 8.72 20.23
CA ILE A 169 -10.40 9.90 21.10
C ILE A 169 -11.44 10.91 20.61
N VAL A 170 -11.50 11.17 19.29
CA VAL A 170 -12.45 12.12 18.72
C VAL A 170 -13.89 11.58 18.80
N GLU A 171 -14.12 10.30 18.50
CA GLU A 171 -15.44 9.68 18.67
C GLU A 171 -15.91 9.72 20.13
N LEU A 172 -15.00 9.52 21.09
CA LEU A 172 -15.31 9.65 22.51
C LEU A 172 -15.72 11.08 22.89
N LEU A 173 -15.01 12.10 22.38
CA LEU A 173 -15.36 13.50 22.61
C LEU A 173 -16.73 13.87 22.03
N VAL A 174 -17.02 13.43 20.80
CA VAL A 174 -18.33 13.64 20.15
C VAL A 174 -19.43 12.90 20.93
N ASN A 175 -19.19 11.68 21.40
CA ASN A 175 -20.13 10.93 22.23
C ASN A 175 -20.44 11.65 23.56
N CYS A 176 -19.42 12.20 24.22
CA CYS A 176 -19.61 12.98 25.45
C CYS A 176 -20.54 14.18 25.21
N VAL A 177 -20.35 14.91 24.10
CA VAL A 177 -21.21 16.03 23.72
C VAL A 177 -22.65 15.55 23.46
N ASN A 178 -22.83 14.44 22.73
CA ASN A 178 -24.15 13.90 22.44
C ASN A 178 -24.90 13.45 23.70
N ILE A 179 -24.20 12.85 24.66
CA ILE A 179 -24.79 12.46 25.95
C ILE A 179 -25.28 13.69 26.71
N LEU A 180 -24.47 14.76 26.76
CA LEU A 180 -24.87 16.01 27.43
C LEU A 180 -26.12 16.64 26.77
N LEU A 181 -26.17 16.68 25.43
CA LEU A 181 -27.34 17.18 24.69
C LEU A 181 -28.59 16.32 24.91
N THR A 182 -28.40 15.01 25.05
CA THR A 182 -29.48 14.07 25.33
C THR A 182 -30.06 14.31 26.72
N ILE A 183 -29.20 14.39 27.75
CA ILE A 183 -29.61 14.70 29.14
C ILE A 183 -30.33 16.04 29.18
N HIS A 184 -29.79 17.05 28.50
CA HIS A 184 -30.41 18.37 28.42
C HIS A 184 -31.80 18.31 27.80
N SER A 185 -31.97 17.61 26.68
CA SER A 185 -33.26 17.44 26.01
C SER A 185 -34.28 16.70 26.89
N ILE A 186 -33.84 15.70 27.66
CA ILE A 186 -34.70 14.99 28.62
C ILE A 186 -35.19 15.92 29.72
N ILE A 187 -34.28 16.73 30.31
CA ILE A 187 -34.63 17.70 31.35
C ILE A 187 -35.68 18.69 30.83
N LEU A 188 -35.50 19.22 29.62
CA LEU A 188 -36.46 20.16 29.00
C LEU A 188 -37.77 19.51 28.54
N THR A 189 -37.83 18.18 28.49
CA THR A 189 -39.09 17.45 28.26
C THR A 189 -39.90 17.37 29.55
N ILE A 190 -39.23 17.26 30.70
CA ILE A 190 -39.85 17.18 32.04
C ILE A 190 -40.29 18.56 32.51
N ASP A 191 -39.43 19.57 32.36
CA ASP A 191 -39.73 20.95 32.70
C ASP A 191 -39.27 21.89 31.57
N PRO A 192 -40.19 22.24 30.65
CA PRO A 192 -39.90 23.10 29.50
C PRO A 192 -39.52 24.54 29.88
N LEU A 193 -39.70 24.95 31.14
CA LEU A 193 -39.40 26.30 31.64
C LEU A 193 -38.17 26.32 32.57
N TYR A 194 -37.51 25.18 32.77
CA TYR A 194 -36.41 24.99 33.73
C TYR A 194 -35.21 25.92 33.48
N ILE A 195 -34.93 26.25 32.21
CA ILE A 195 -33.82 27.10 31.80
C ILE A 195 -34.36 28.12 30.79
N ASN A 196 -33.87 29.37 30.84
CA ASN A 196 -34.28 30.40 29.88
C ASN A 196 -34.01 29.93 28.44
N ASN A 197 -35.02 30.03 27.56
CA ASN A 197 -34.95 29.55 26.17
C ASN A 197 -33.72 30.06 25.41
N GLU A 198 -33.28 31.28 25.71
CA GLU A 198 -32.11 31.90 25.10
C GLU A 198 -30.78 31.26 25.55
N PHE A 199 -30.69 30.78 26.79
CA PHE A 199 -29.51 30.07 27.30
C PHE A 199 -29.41 28.65 26.74
N ILE A 200 -30.56 27.98 26.57
CA ILE A 200 -30.69 26.67 25.91
C ILE A 200 -30.16 26.76 24.47
N VAL A 201 -30.62 27.77 23.74
CA VAL A 201 -30.19 28.06 22.36
C VAL A 201 -28.68 28.29 22.29
N LEU A 202 -28.12 29.10 23.20
CA LEU A 202 -26.70 29.40 23.22
C LEU A 202 -25.84 28.16 23.49
N MET A 203 -26.22 27.36 24.50
CA MET A 203 -25.48 26.15 24.87
C MET A 203 -25.53 25.09 23.76
N ASN A 204 -26.67 24.90 23.12
CA ASN A 204 -26.81 23.99 21.98
C ASN A 204 -25.93 24.43 20.81
N ASN A 205 -25.89 25.72 20.50
CA ASN A 205 -25.05 26.25 19.42
C ASN A 205 -23.56 26.06 19.71
N ILE A 206 -23.10 26.33 20.94
CA ILE A 206 -21.69 26.13 21.32
C ILE A 206 -21.28 24.66 21.21
N LEU A 207 -22.13 23.74 21.68
CA LEU A 207 -21.85 22.30 21.64
C LEU A 207 -21.82 21.76 20.20
N ILE A 208 -22.73 22.22 19.34
CA ILE A 208 -22.76 21.84 17.93
C ILE A 208 -21.52 22.36 17.20
N ILE A 209 -21.12 23.61 17.43
CA ILE A 209 -19.91 24.21 16.84
C ILE A 209 -18.67 23.42 17.27
N PHE A 210 -18.56 23.10 18.57
CA PHE A 210 -17.44 22.32 19.09
C PHE A 210 -17.33 20.92 18.47
N ALA A 211 -18.47 20.23 18.31
CA ALA A 211 -18.49 18.94 17.65
C ALA A 211 -18.06 19.04 16.18
N ILE A 212 -18.55 20.03 15.43
CA ILE A 212 -18.16 20.27 14.02
C ILE A 212 -16.65 20.56 13.90
N PHE A 213 -16.10 21.33 14.84
CA PHE A 213 -14.67 21.63 14.92
C PHE A 213 -13.83 20.36 15.15
N CYS A 214 -14.25 19.49 16.07
CA CYS A 214 -13.57 18.21 16.30
C CYS A 214 -13.58 17.30 15.06
N ILE A 215 -14.72 17.24 14.36
CA ILE A 215 -14.90 16.43 13.14
C ILE A 215 -14.02 16.93 11.99
N THR A 216 -13.96 18.25 11.81
CA THR A 216 -13.15 18.86 10.76
C THR A 216 -11.66 18.66 11.03
N ILE A 217 -11.18 18.84 12.27
CA ILE A 217 -9.79 18.53 12.65
C ILE A 217 -9.45 17.06 12.39
N LEU A 218 -10.33 16.13 12.76
CA LEU A 218 -10.11 14.70 12.52
C LEU A 218 -9.94 14.41 11.02
N THR A 219 -10.83 14.96 10.19
CA THR A 219 -10.78 14.78 8.73
C THR A 219 -9.46 15.32 8.13
N LEU A 220 -8.92 16.41 8.70
CA LEU A 220 -7.66 17.02 8.29
C LEU A 220 -6.43 16.20 8.69
N ILE A 221 -6.41 15.69 9.92
CA ILE A 221 -5.33 14.81 10.41
C ILE A 221 -5.27 13.54 9.56
N VAL A 222 -6.44 12.93 9.27
CA VAL A 222 -6.56 11.75 8.42
C VAL A 222 -6.03 12.01 7.01
N ASN A 223 -6.46 13.11 6.37
CA ASN A 223 -6.01 13.47 5.02
C ASN A 223 -4.50 13.75 4.94
N LYS A 224 -3.90 14.28 6.01
CA LYS A 224 -2.45 14.47 6.10
C LYS A 224 -1.71 13.13 6.24
N ILE A 225 -2.23 12.21 7.05
CA ILE A 225 -1.67 10.87 7.25
C ILE A 225 -1.80 10.00 5.99
N GLN A 226 -2.92 10.06 5.26
CA GLN A 226 -3.08 9.36 3.98
C GLN A 226 -2.10 9.85 2.91
N LYS A 227 -1.83 11.17 2.85
CA LYS A 227 -0.79 11.73 1.96
C LYS A 227 0.63 11.34 2.35
N GLU A 228 0.87 10.95 3.61
CA GLU A 228 2.18 10.54 4.13
C GLU A 228 2.40 9.02 4.16
N GLY A 229 1.46 8.20 3.65
CA GLY A 229 1.73 6.80 3.30
C GLY A 229 0.89 5.75 4.02
N TYR A 230 -0.43 5.80 3.85
CA TYR A 230 -1.31 4.67 4.17
C TYR A 230 -2.40 4.54 3.11
N GLU A 231 -2.15 3.68 2.13
CA GLU A 231 -3.22 2.97 1.43
C GLU A 231 -3.57 1.76 2.31
N GLU A 232 -4.79 1.75 2.87
CA GLU A 232 -5.33 0.54 3.47
C GLU A 232 -5.53 -0.51 2.38
N PHE A 233 -4.91 -1.66 2.60
CA PHE A 233 -5.07 -2.84 1.77
C PHE A 233 -6.48 -3.39 1.98
N ASN A 234 -7.36 -3.22 1.00
CA ASN A 234 -8.65 -3.93 0.95
C ASN A 234 -8.37 -5.40 0.66
N GLU A 235 -8.30 -6.23 1.70
CA GLU A 235 -8.17 -7.69 1.57
C GLU A 235 -9.28 -8.30 0.71
N GLU A 236 -10.44 -7.64 0.56
CA GLU A 236 -11.56 -8.18 -0.23
C GLU A 236 -11.53 -7.85 -1.73
N HIS A 237 -10.69 -6.91 -2.22
CA HIS A 237 -10.71 -6.50 -3.63
C HIS A 237 -9.61 -7.11 -4.52
N ASP A 238 -8.60 -7.78 -3.94
CA ASP A 238 -7.55 -8.47 -4.73
C ASP A 238 -7.71 -10.01 -4.74
N ILE A 239 -8.71 -10.56 -4.04
CA ILE A 239 -8.99 -12.01 -4.06
C ILE A 239 -9.58 -12.47 -5.41
N ILE A 240 -10.03 -11.54 -6.25
CA ILE A 240 -10.62 -11.89 -7.54
C ILE A 240 -9.62 -11.59 -8.67
N THR A 241 -8.91 -12.64 -9.09
CA THR A 241 -8.26 -12.87 -10.41
C THR A 241 -6.73 -13.03 -10.48
N ASN A 242 -6.06 -13.74 -9.57
CA ASN A 242 -4.81 -14.46 -9.92
C ASN A 242 -4.53 -15.62 -8.96
N SER A 243 -4.68 -16.86 -9.43
CA SER A 243 -4.43 -18.14 -8.72
C SER A 243 -2.99 -18.38 -8.23
N TYR A 244 -2.17 -17.33 -8.13
CA TYR A 244 -0.72 -17.41 -7.90
C TYR A 244 -0.28 -16.76 -6.60
N LEU A 245 -1.16 -15.98 -5.95
CA LEU A 245 -0.93 -15.42 -4.64
C LEU A 245 -1.15 -16.50 -3.60
N VAL A 246 -0.09 -16.82 -2.87
CA VAL A 246 -0.07 -17.78 -1.79
C VAL A 246 -0.12 -17.00 -0.48
N ASP A 247 -0.94 -17.43 0.47
CA ASP A 247 -0.90 -16.88 1.83
C ASP A 247 0.47 -17.18 2.48
N ILE A 248 1.11 -16.15 3.02
CA ILE A 248 2.41 -16.27 3.70
C ILE A 248 2.36 -17.27 4.86
N SER A 249 1.19 -17.50 5.46
CA SER A 249 0.97 -18.50 6.50
C SER A 249 1.34 -19.93 6.06
N PHE A 250 1.37 -20.21 4.75
CA PHE A 250 1.81 -21.49 4.19
C PHE A 250 3.33 -21.67 4.17
N LEU A 251 4.13 -20.61 4.41
CA LEU A 251 5.58 -20.71 4.57
C LEU A 251 5.91 -21.03 6.02
N LEU A 252 5.99 -22.33 6.33
CA LEU A 252 6.26 -22.82 7.68
C LEU A 252 7.77 -22.89 7.95
N HIS A 253 8.17 -22.76 9.22
CA HIS A 253 9.57 -22.90 9.66
C HIS A 253 10.57 -22.03 8.89
N GLN A 254 10.24 -20.75 8.71
CA GLN A 254 11.11 -19.80 8.01
C GLN A 254 12.45 -19.63 8.73
N HIS A 255 13.55 -19.91 8.02
CA HIS A 255 14.91 -19.76 8.49
C HIS A 255 15.71 -18.87 7.53
N LEU A 256 16.04 -17.66 7.97
CA LEU A 256 16.89 -16.74 7.22
C LEU A 256 18.35 -17.22 7.22
N PHE A 257 19.01 -17.19 6.06
CA PHE A 257 20.44 -17.49 5.99
C PHE A 257 21.26 -16.48 5.19
N ILE A 258 20.63 -15.60 4.39
CA ILE A 258 21.32 -14.47 3.75
C ILE A 258 20.51 -13.20 4.02
N GLU A 259 21.14 -12.25 4.69
CA GLU A 259 20.62 -10.90 4.88
C GLU A 259 21.33 -9.92 3.94
N GLY A 260 20.63 -9.49 2.89
CA GLY A 260 21.13 -8.50 1.93
C GLY A 260 20.53 -7.13 2.18
N LYS A 261 21.22 -6.08 1.70
CA LYS A 261 20.76 -4.68 1.81
C LYS A 261 19.39 -4.40 1.19
N HIS A 262 18.98 -5.18 0.19
CA HIS A 262 17.79 -4.94 -0.64
C HIS A 262 16.81 -6.11 -0.68
N SER A 263 17.20 -7.25 -0.14
CA SER A 263 16.39 -8.46 -0.07
C SER A 263 17.03 -9.45 0.88
N THR A 264 16.21 -10.30 1.47
CA THR A 264 16.60 -11.38 2.35
C THR A 264 16.27 -12.72 1.71
N ILE A 265 17.12 -13.74 1.93
CA ILE A 265 16.90 -15.09 1.40
C ILE A 265 16.88 -16.06 2.58
N GLY A 266 15.84 -16.88 2.62
CA GLY A 266 15.63 -17.88 3.64
C GLY A 266 15.14 -19.21 3.07
N LYS A 267 15.08 -20.22 3.94
CA LYS A 267 14.46 -21.51 3.67
C LYS A 267 13.15 -21.62 4.42
N ALA A 268 12.19 -22.34 3.84
CA ALA A 268 10.91 -22.63 4.49
C ALA A 268 10.38 -24.00 4.03
N ILE A 269 9.36 -24.50 4.72
CA ILE A 269 8.54 -25.62 4.25
C ILE A 269 7.30 -25.03 3.58
N PHE A 270 7.12 -25.33 2.29
CA PHE A 270 5.97 -24.93 1.50
C PHE A 270 5.32 -26.18 0.88
N LEU A 271 4.02 -26.39 1.15
CA LEU A 271 3.27 -27.57 0.70
C LEU A 271 3.99 -28.92 0.99
N GLY A 272 4.66 -29.00 2.14
CA GLY A 272 5.40 -30.20 2.56
C GLY A 272 6.79 -30.38 1.95
N SER A 273 7.26 -29.43 1.12
CA SER A 273 8.59 -29.46 0.50
C SER A 273 9.48 -28.34 1.05
N GLU A 274 10.78 -28.61 1.21
CA GLU A 274 11.77 -27.57 1.53
C GLU A 274 11.97 -26.68 0.30
N VAL A 275 11.76 -25.37 0.46
CA VAL A 275 11.87 -24.36 -0.59
C VAL A 275 12.80 -23.24 -0.16
N THR A 276 13.34 -22.52 -1.15
CA THR A 276 14.04 -21.26 -0.92
C THR A 276 13.07 -20.12 -1.17
N TYR A 277 12.94 -19.17 -0.24
CA TYR A 277 12.18 -17.96 -0.47
C TYR A 277 13.10 -16.73 -0.50
N LYS A 278 12.74 -15.76 -1.34
CA LYS A 278 13.36 -14.44 -1.35
C LYS A 278 12.33 -13.41 -0.93
N GLN A 279 12.60 -12.72 0.19
CA GLN A 279 11.78 -11.64 0.70
C GLN A 279 12.35 -10.30 0.22
N ILE A 280 11.47 -9.47 -0.34
CA ILE A 280 11.81 -8.21 -0.99
C ILE A 280 10.86 -7.12 -0.46
N PRO A 281 11.35 -6.01 0.11
CA PRO A 281 10.47 -4.94 0.53
C PRO A 281 9.82 -4.23 -0.67
N LEU A 282 8.52 -3.93 -0.57
CA LEU A 282 7.76 -3.26 -1.63
C LEU A 282 8.35 -1.91 -2.03
N SER A 283 8.96 -1.19 -1.08
CA SER A 283 9.63 0.09 -1.35
C SER A 283 10.82 -0.04 -2.32
N HIS A 284 11.42 -1.22 -2.43
CA HIS A 284 12.54 -1.51 -3.34
C HIS A 284 12.08 -1.94 -4.74
N LEU A 285 10.77 -2.16 -4.94
CA LEU A 285 10.20 -2.52 -6.24
C LEU A 285 9.75 -1.27 -7.01
N PHE A 286 9.96 -1.28 -8.33
CA PHE A 286 9.28 -0.36 -9.25
C PHE A 286 7.81 -0.76 -9.39
N ASP A 287 6.97 0.22 -9.71
CA ASP A 287 5.61 0.05 -10.25
C ASP A 287 4.86 -1.20 -9.72
N ILE A 288 4.47 -1.14 -8.45
CA ILE A 288 3.85 -2.26 -7.71
C ILE A 288 2.59 -2.77 -8.45
N ASP A 289 1.92 -1.91 -9.20
CA ASP A 289 0.71 -2.24 -9.98
C ASP A 289 1.02 -3.20 -11.14
N SER A 290 2.25 -3.18 -11.68
CA SER A 290 2.71 -4.08 -12.75
C SER A 290 3.15 -5.46 -12.24
N LEU A 291 3.35 -5.61 -10.93
CA LEU A 291 3.86 -6.82 -10.29
C LEU A 291 3.08 -8.10 -10.64
N PRO A 292 1.73 -8.12 -10.70
CA PRO A 292 0.99 -9.35 -11.04
C PRO A 292 1.31 -9.86 -12.45
N LYS A 293 1.46 -8.95 -13.42
CA LYS A 293 1.79 -9.29 -14.82
C LYS A 293 3.21 -9.84 -14.93
N GLU A 294 4.14 -9.29 -14.16
CA GLU A 294 5.50 -9.80 -14.09
C GLU A 294 5.57 -11.17 -13.44
N ILE A 295 4.90 -11.37 -12.30
CA ILE A 295 4.80 -12.68 -11.63
C ILE A 295 4.27 -13.74 -12.59
N TYR A 296 3.21 -13.43 -13.34
CA TYR A 296 2.66 -14.34 -14.34
C TYR A 296 3.70 -14.72 -15.40
N SER A 297 4.39 -13.73 -15.96
CA SER A 297 5.43 -13.94 -16.97
C SER A 297 6.58 -14.80 -16.44
N MET A 298 6.95 -14.59 -15.18
CA MET A 298 8.00 -15.34 -14.49
C MET A 298 7.61 -16.78 -14.17
N LYS A 299 6.35 -17.05 -13.79
CA LYS A 299 5.85 -18.44 -13.60
C LYS A 299 5.81 -19.24 -14.90
N MET A 300 5.67 -18.58 -16.04
CA MET A 300 5.70 -19.24 -17.35
C MET A 300 7.11 -19.66 -17.79
N ILE A 301 8.15 -19.25 -17.06
CA ILE A 301 9.52 -19.70 -17.31
C ILE A 301 9.65 -21.15 -16.88
N ASN A 302 9.98 -22.00 -17.85
CA ASN A 302 10.28 -23.41 -17.62
C ASN A 302 11.55 -23.78 -18.39
N HIS A 303 12.68 -23.78 -17.68
CA HIS A 303 13.97 -24.12 -18.24
C HIS A 303 14.87 -24.73 -17.14
N PRO A 304 15.64 -25.80 -17.41
CA PRO A 304 16.42 -26.53 -16.40
C PRO A 304 17.52 -25.71 -15.71
N ASN A 305 17.94 -24.60 -16.31
CA ASN A 305 18.96 -23.68 -15.80
C ASN A 305 18.38 -22.33 -15.32
N LEU A 306 17.06 -22.24 -15.15
CA LEU A 306 16.37 -21.10 -14.55
C LEU A 306 15.57 -21.59 -13.33
N PRO A 307 15.40 -20.73 -12.31
CA PRO A 307 14.63 -21.09 -11.14
C PRO A 307 13.15 -21.23 -11.49
N HIS A 308 12.54 -22.32 -11.03
CA HIS A 308 11.10 -22.47 -11.06
C HIS A 308 10.49 -21.72 -9.87
N ILE A 309 9.44 -20.93 -10.13
CA ILE A 309 8.71 -20.20 -9.10
C ILE A 309 7.51 -21.04 -8.68
N GLY A 310 7.57 -21.62 -7.48
CA GLY A 310 6.47 -22.39 -6.90
C GLY A 310 5.28 -21.50 -6.52
N GLY A 311 5.56 -20.27 -6.05
CA GLY A 311 4.53 -19.32 -5.63
C GLY A 311 5.08 -17.93 -5.33
N VAL A 312 4.17 -16.96 -5.19
CA VAL A 312 4.51 -15.61 -4.71
C VAL A 312 3.53 -15.24 -3.60
N CYS A 313 4.05 -14.78 -2.46
CA CYS A 313 3.26 -14.19 -1.40
C CYS A 313 3.45 -12.67 -1.42
N ARG A 314 2.40 -11.92 -1.16
CA ARG A 314 2.48 -10.46 -0.97
C ARG A 314 1.91 -10.13 0.40
N THR A 315 2.63 -9.31 1.14
CA THR A 315 2.15 -8.65 2.36
C THR A 315 2.13 -7.15 2.15
N ASN A 316 1.64 -6.40 3.13
CA ASN A 316 1.60 -4.93 3.07
C ASN A 316 2.98 -4.28 2.96
N LEU A 317 4.06 -5.01 3.28
CA LEU A 317 5.42 -4.46 3.29
C LEU A 317 6.37 -5.19 2.34
N ASN A 318 6.11 -6.46 2.02
CA ASN A 318 7.06 -7.32 1.35
C ASN A 318 6.40 -8.21 0.28
N VAL A 319 7.20 -8.61 -0.70
CA VAL A 319 6.91 -9.70 -1.64
C VAL A 319 7.86 -10.84 -1.32
N TYR A 320 7.32 -12.05 -1.26
CA TYR A 320 8.06 -13.30 -1.07
C TYR A 320 7.97 -14.09 -2.36
N VAL A 321 9.10 -14.33 -3.01
CA VAL A 321 9.17 -15.22 -4.19
C VAL A 321 9.66 -16.58 -3.72
N ILE A 322 8.84 -17.61 -3.92
CA ILE A 322 9.12 -18.99 -3.51
C ILE A 322 9.71 -19.73 -4.69
N TYR A 323 10.87 -20.33 -4.48
CA TYR A 323 11.62 -21.06 -5.49
C TYR A 323 11.82 -22.52 -5.11
N ASP A 324 11.64 -23.38 -6.11
CA ASP A 324 11.74 -24.83 -5.98
C ASP A 324 13.16 -25.30 -6.29
N TYR A 325 14.15 -24.65 -5.68
CA TYR A 325 15.54 -25.07 -5.74
C TYR A 325 16.26 -24.78 -4.43
N SER A 326 17.28 -25.59 -4.14
CA SER A 326 18.31 -25.28 -3.17
C SER A 326 19.65 -25.64 -3.81
N MET A 327 20.54 -24.67 -3.95
CA MET A 327 21.88 -24.88 -4.51
C MET A 327 22.91 -24.32 -3.53
N PRO A 328 23.92 -25.11 -3.12
CA PRO A 328 24.80 -24.76 -2.01
C PRO A 328 25.85 -23.71 -2.35
N TYR A 329 26.18 -23.49 -3.63
CA TYR A 329 27.30 -22.62 -4.02
C TYR A 329 26.91 -21.59 -5.07
N THR A 330 27.58 -20.46 -5.04
CA THR A 330 27.59 -19.47 -6.12
C THR A 330 28.81 -19.66 -7.02
N LEU A 331 28.76 -19.16 -8.26
CA LEU A 331 29.92 -19.14 -9.16
C LEU A 331 31.10 -18.39 -8.53
N ASN A 332 30.83 -17.39 -7.69
CA ASN A 332 31.86 -16.62 -7.02
C ASN A 332 32.71 -17.44 -6.03
N GLU A 333 32.13 -18.47 -5.44
CA GLU A 333 32.78 -19.32 -4.43
C GLU A 333 33.59 -20.46 -5.06
N ILE A 334 33.34 -20.78 -6.33
CA ILE A 334 33.96 -21.94 -6.97
C ILE A 334 35.12 -21.60 -7.92
N TRP A 335 35.51 -20.33 -8.03
CA TRP A 335 36.58 -19.91 -8.96
C TRP A 335 37.91 -20.64 -8.75
N ASN A 336 38.19 -21.06 -7.51
CA ASN A 336 39.41 -21.76 -7.14
C ASN A 336 39.22 -23.27 -7.03
N LYS A 337 38.02 -23.80 -7.32
CA LYS A 337 37.79 -25.25 -7.31
C LYS A 337 38.42 -25.87 -8.58
N PRO A 338 39.14 -27.00 -8.46
CA PRO A 338 39.62 -27.73 -9.63
C PRO A 338 38.41 -28.35 -10.34
N LEU A 339 38.11 -27.87 -11.54
CA LEU A 339 37.00 -28.36 -12.36
C LEU A 339 37.54 -29.12 -13.57
N ARG A 340 36.86 -30.21 -13.91
CA ARG A 340 37.11 -30.93 -15.18
C ARG A 340 36.50 -30.15 -16.35
N SER A 341 37.03 -30.37 -17.55
CA SER A 341 36.49 -29.74 -18.78
C SER A 341 34.99 -29.97 -18.93
N TYR A 342 34.48 -31.17 -18.59
CA TYR A 342 33.04 -31.43 -18.65
C TYR A 342 32.21 -30.56 -17.70
N GLN A 343 32.71 -30.27 -16.49
CA GLN A 343 32.02 -29.42 -15.50
C GLN A 343 32.01 -27.96 -15.96
N ILE A 344 33.15 -27.46 -16.45
CA ILE A 344 33.25 -26.11 -17.03
C ILE A 344 32.26 -25.99 -18.21
N TYR A 345 32.25 -26.97 -19.12
CA TYR A 345 31.30 -27.03 -20.22
C TYR A 345 29.84 -26.98 -19.72
N LYS A 346 29.47 -27.76 -18.71
CA LYS A 346 28.11 -27.78 -18.15
C LYS A 346 27.69 -26.43 -17.58
N ILE A 347 28.58 -25.77 -16.86
CA ILE A 347 28.34 -24.43 -16.28
C ILE A 347 28.14 -23.41 -17.41
N ILE A 348 29.07 -23.34 -18.37
CA ILE A 348 28.98 -22.38 -19.48
C ILE A 348 27.75 -22.66 -20.35
N ASN A 349 27.51 -23.91 -20.74
CA ASN A 349 26.35 -24.30 -21.54
C ASN A 349 25.04 -24.02 -20.83
N GLY A 350 24.94 -24.30 -19.53
CA GLY A 350 23.72 -24.00 -18.78
C GLY A 350 23.45 -22.50 -18.69
N MET A 351 24.48 -21.67 -18.51
CA MET A 351 24.32 -20.22 -18.53
C MET A 351 23.87 -19.71 -19.90
N VAL A 352 24.53 -20.13 -20.98
CA VAL A 352 24.16 -19.72 -22.34
C VAL A 352 22.74 -20.17 -22.69
N SER A 353 22.38 -21.43 -22.36
CA SER A 353 21.05 -21.99 -22.62
C SER A 353 19.95 -21.21 -21.91
N ALA A 354 20.15 -20.87 -20.63
CA ALA A 354 19.22 -20.07 -19.86
C ALA A 354 19.02 -18.68 -20.46
N LEU A 355 20.10 -17.98 -20.81
CA LEU A 355 20.00 -16.64 -21.40
C LEU A 355 19.38 -16.67 -22.80
N HIS A 356 19.68 -17.67 -23.61
CA HIS A 356 19.04 -17.86 -24.91
C HIS A 356 17.53 -18.05 -24.77
N TYR A 357 17.10 -18.86 -23.79
CA TYR A 357 15.68 -19.06 -23.49
C TYR A 357 14.99 -17.76 -23.06
N LEU A 358 15.62 -16.98 -22.16
CA LEU A 358 15.08 -15.68 -21.74
C LEU A 358 14.94 -14.72 -22.92
N GLU A 359 15.96 -14.66 -23.79
CA GLU A 359 15.95 -13.84 -25.00
C GLU A 359 14.79 -14.20 -25.93
N GLN A 360 14.53 -15.49 -26.17
CA GLN A 360 13.37 -15.96 -26.95
C GLN A 360 12.02 -15.55 -26.34
N LYS A 361 11.96 -15.38 -25.02
CA LYS A 361 10.78 -14.88 -24.29
C LYS A 361 10.72 -13.35 -24.21
N GLY A 362 11.67 -12.64 -24.82
CA GLY A 362 11.78 -11.17 -24.76
C GLY A 362 12.28 -10.63 -23.42
N ILE A 363 12.78 -11.51 -22.54
CA ILE A 363 13.25 -11.20 -21.18
C ILE A 363 14.77 -11.01 -21.20
N ILE A 364 15.26 -9.95 -20.58
CA ILE A 364 16.70 -9.67 -20.46
C ILE A 364 17.08 -9.76 -19.00
N HIS A 365 18.17 -10.49 -18.71
CA HIS A 365 18.74 -10.52 -17.38
C HIS A 365 19.53 -9.23 -17.11
N TYR A 366 18.96 -8.30 -16.33
CA TYR A 366 19.59 -6.99 -16.10
C TYR A 366 20.68 -7.00 -15.01
N HIS A 367 20.71 -8.02 -14.15
CA HIS A 367 21.60 -8.08 -12.99
C HIS A 367 22.50 -9.34 -12.95
N LEU A 368 23.07 -9.72 -14.11
CA LEU A 368 23.88 -10.93 -14.21
C LEU A 368 25.29 -10.69 -13.63
N HIS A 369 25.70 -11.54 -12.68
CA HIS A 369 27.06 -11.58 -12.11
C HIS A 369 27.30 -12.90 -11.37
N SER A 370 28.53 -13.14 -10.91
CA SER A 370 28.94 -14.43 -10.30
C SER A 370 28.10 -14.86 -9.08
N ASN A 371 27.64 -13.93 -8.23
CA ASN A 371 26.78 -14.31 -7.09
C ASN A 371 25.34 -14.73 -7.51
N ASN A 372 24.91 -14.44 -8.74
CA ASN A 372 23.57 -14.78 -9.26
C ASN A 372 23.59 -16.03 -10.15
N ILE A 373 24.71 -16.76 -10.13
CA ILE A 373 24.87 -18.04 -10.78
C ILE A 373 25.04 -19.07 -9.68
N LEU A 374 24.03 -19.91 -9.45
CA LEU A 374 24.08 -20.96 -8.46
C LEU A 374 24.50 -22.29 -9.08
N ILE A 375 25.31 -23.04 -8.37
CA ILE A 375 25.95 -24.26 -8.85
C ILE A 375 25.77 -25.36 -7.81
N ASN A 376 25.44 -26.55 -8.26
CA ASN A 376 25.33 -27.71 -7.38
C ASN A 376 26.71 -28.23 -6.95
N GLU A 377 26.73 -29.08 -5.93
CA GLU A 377 27.98 -29.62 -5.37
C GLU A 377 28.85 -30.35 -6.40
N SER A 378 28.22 -31.13 -7.31
CA SER A 378 28.88 -31.83 -8.40
C SER A 378 29.35 -30.93 -9.56
N CYS A 379 29.03 -29.64 -9.54
CA CYS A 379 29.39 -28.66 -10.57
C CYS A 379 28.96 -29.06 -11.99
N ASP A 380 27.82 -29.75 -12.12
CA ASP A 380 27.25 -30.21 -13.40
C ASP A 380 25.85 -29.64 -13.68
N LYS A 381 25.28 -28.91 -12.72
CA LYS A 381 24.05 -28.12 -12.87
C LYS A 381 24.26 -26.69 -12.40
N VAL A 382 23.74 -25.77 -13.19
CA VAL A 382 23.77 -24.32 -12.92
C VAL A 382 22.36 -23.75 -13.01
N ILE A 383 22.05 -22.76 -12.17
CA ILE A 383 20.81 -21.99 -12.17
C ILE A 383 21.16 -20.51 -12.18
N ILE A 384 20.61 -19.75 -13.13
CA ILE A 384 20.69 -18.28 -13.12
C ILE A 384 19.54 -17.73 -12.27
N THR A 385 19.84 -17.10 -11.14
CA THR A 385 18.86 -16.53 -10.22
C THR A 385 18.67 -15.04 -10.43
N ASP A 386 17.85 -14.37 -9.60
CA ASP A 386 17.58 -12.93 -9.71
C ASP A 386 17.04 -12.52 -11.09
N ILE A 387 16.15 -13.36 -11.62
CA ILE A 387 15.46 -13.11 -12.88
C ILE A 387 14.15 -12.35 -12.70
N PHE A 388 13.70 -12.13 -11.46
CA PHE A 388 12.50 -11.35 -11.14
C PHE A 388 12.77 -9.86 -11.39
N PRO A 389 12.21 -9.24 -12.46
CA PRO A 389 12.39 -7.82 -12.73
C PRO A 389 11.67 -6.98 -11.65
N LEU A 390 11.82 -5.64 -11.68
CA LEU A 390 11.29 -4.64 -10.72
C LEU A 390 12.22 -4.19 -9.60
N MET A 391 13.44 -4.71 -9.47
CA MET A 391 14.33 -4.22 -8.41
C MET A 391 14.94 -2.86 -8.74
N LYS A 392 14.55 -1.80 -8.01
CA LYS A 392 15.05 -0.42 -8.23
C LYS A 392 16.56 -0.32 -8.27
N TYR A 393 17.23 -1.03 -7.37
CA TYR A 393 18.67 -0.94 -7.20
C TYR A 393 19.49 -1.54 -8.36
N TRP A 394 18.88 -2.33 -9.24
CA TRP A 394 19.57 -2.82 -10.45
C TRP A 394 19.79 -1.69 -11.46
N PHE A 395 18.96 -0.65 -11.40
CA PHE A 395 18.84 0.38 -12.42
C PHE A 395 19.31 1.73 -11.92
N ILE A 396 20.47 1.78 -11.24
CA ILE A 396 21.04 3.03 -10.74
C ILE A 396 21.83 3.73 -11.86
N ASN A 397 21.39 4.92 -12.22
CA ASN A 397 22.17 5.84 -13.04
C ASN A 397 23.24 6.51 -12.17
N LYS A 398 24.49 6.03 -12.27
CA LYS A 398 25.62 6.55 -11.49
C LYS A 398 25.92 8.03 -11.76
N GLN A 399 25.67 8.52 -12.98
CA GLN A 399 25.93 9.92 -13.34
C GLN A 399 24.87 10.84 -12.72
N LYS A 400 23.60 10.47 -12.85
CA LYS A 400 22.47 11.24 -12.30
C LYS A 400 22.21 10.98 -10.80
N LYS A 401 22.97 10.07 -10.16
CA LYS A 401 22.77 9.57 -8.78
C LYS A 401 21.30 9.25 -8.46
N SER A 402 20.58 8.70 -9.43
CA SER A 402 19.14 8.41 -9.35
C SER A 402 18.83 7.08 -10.03
N TYR A 403 17.64 6.54 -9.79
CA TYR A 403 17.17 5.36 -10.50
C TYR A 403 16.76 5.72 -11.94
N LEU A 404 17.01 4.82 -12.88
CA LEU A 404 16.48 4.93 -14.24
C LEU A 404 14.95 4.86 -14.18
N LEU A 405 14.30 5.61 -15.04
CA LEU A 405 12.85 5.53 -15.23
C LEU A 405 12.51 4.23 -16.00
N PRO A 406 11.34 3.62 -15.76
CA PRO A 406 10.91 2.44 -16.52
C PRO A 406 10.96 2.63 -18.05
N SER A 407 10.67 3.84 -18.53
CA SER A 407 10.79 4.20 -19.95
C SER A 407 12.22 4.10 -20.48
N GLU A 408 13.22 4.54 -19.70
CA GLU A 408 14.65 4.43 -20.06
C GLU A 408 15.11 2.96 -20.10
N MET A 409 14.50 2.09 -19.28
CA MET A 409 14.82 0.65 -19.25
C MET A 409 14.25 -0.11 -20.46
N LEU A 410 13.16 0.40 -21.04
CA LEU A 410 12.50 -0.18 -22.21
C LEU A 410 13.16 0.24 -23.53
N GLU A 411 14.07 1.22 -23.52
CA GLU A 411 14.79 1.63 -24.72
C GLU A 411 15.63 0.49 -25.30
N GLU A 412 15.48 0.27 -26.61
CA GLU A 412 16.17 -0.82 -27.32
C GLU A 412 17.70 -0.70 -27.22
N SER A 413 18.23 0.52 -27.20
CA SER A 413 19.65 0.80 -27.02
C SER A 413 20.18 0.26 -25.67
N TYR A 414 19.41 0.41 -24.60
CA TYR A 414 19.73 -0.08 -23.26
C TYR A 414 19.62 -1.59 -23.19
N ARG A 415 18.56 -2.16 -23.79
CA ARG A 415 18.34 -3.60 -23.91
C ARG A 415 19.52 -4.30 -24.59
N ILE A 416 19.94 -3.82 -25.76
CA ILE A 416 21.09 -4.35 -26.51
C ILE A 416 22.38 -4.24 -25.67
N LYS A 417 22.59 -3.12 -24.97
CA LYS A 417 23.75 -2.93 -24.09
C LYS A 417 23.79 -3.98 -22.97
N CYS A 418 22.66 -4.29 -22.36
CA CYS A 418 22.55 -5.30 -21.31
C CYS A 418 22.77 -6.73 -21.85
N MET A 419 22.22 -7.06 -23.02
CA MET A 419 22.49 -8.35 -23.68
C MET A 419 23.97 -8.55 -23.97
N ASN A 420 24.64 -7.52 -24.51
CA ASN A 420 26.08 -7.54 -24.76
C ASN A 420 26.90 -7.70 -23.47
N LYS A 421 26.46 -7.09 -22.36
CA LYS A 421 27.09 -7.26 -21.04
C LYS A 421 26.99 -8.72 -20.57
N ASN A 422 25.84 -9.37 -20.75
CA ASN A 422 25.65 -10.77 -20.35
C ASN A 422 26.55 -11.73 -21.16
N ILE A 423 26.67 -11.52 -22.47
CA ILE A 423 27.57 -12.29 -23.33
C ILE A 423 29.02 -12.13 -22.88
N LYS A 424 29.48 -10.88 -22.68
CA LYS A 424 30.85 -10.59 -22.19
C LYS A 424 31.13 -11.27 -20.85
N PHE A 425 30.16 -11.28 -19.95
CA PHE A 425 30.28 -11.97 -18.67
C PHE A 425 30.53 -13.47 -18.84
N ILE A 426 29.80 -14.15 -19.73
CA ILE A 426 30.03 -15.59 -19.99
C ILE A 426 31.42 -15.85 -20.55
N VAL A 427 31.86 -15.04 -21.53
CA VAL A 427 33.21 -15.16 -22.10
C VAL A 427 34.27 -15.01 -21.01
N GLN A 428 34.11 -14.02 -20.12
CA GLN A 428 34.99 -13.83 -18.97
C GLN A 428 34.96 -15.01 -18.00
N CYS A 429 33.81 -15.63 -17.78
CA CYS A 429 33.70 -16.82 -16.93
C CYS A 429 34.47 -18.00 -17.51
N LEU A 430 34.28 -18.29 -18.80
CA LEU A 430 34.99 -19.39 -19.47
C LEU A 430 36.50 -19.12 -19.47
N TYR A 431 36.90 -17.88 -19.79
CA TYR A 431 38.30 -17.48 -19.75
C TYR A 431 38.91 -17.69 -18.36
N ARG A 432 38.24 -17.19 -17.31
CA ARG A 432 38.71 -17.32 -15.92
C ARG A 432 38.81 -18.77 -15.46
N PHE A 433 37.90 -19.65 -15.87
CA PHE A 433 38.02 -21.08 -15.58
C PHE A 433 39.25 -21.72 -16.21
N VAL A 434 39.69 -21.22 -17.37
CA VAL A 434 40.81 -21.78 -18.13
C VAL A 434 42.15 -21.19 -17.70
N THR A 435 42.20 -19.90 -17.33
CA THR A 435 43.45 -19.17 -17.09
C THR A 435 43.66 -18.77 -15.63
N HIS A 436 42.63 -18.86 -14.78
CA HIS A 436 42.57 -18.26 -13.45
C HIS A 436 42.77 -16.73 -13.42
N SER A 437 42.79 -16.08 -14.58
CA SER A 437 42.98 -14.63 -14.75
C SER A 437 41.64 -13.93 -15.01
N THR A 438 41.55 -12.66 -14.63
CA THR A 438 40.36 -11.81 -14.83
C THR A 438 40.49 -10.91 -16.05
N SER A 439 41.71 -10.65 -16.52
CA SER A 439 41.99 -9.83 -17.69
C SER A 439 42.09 -10.68 -18.94
N LEU A 440 41.22 -10.45 -19.93
CA LEU A 440 41.21 -11.17 -21.19
C LEU A 440 42.50 -10.92 -21.99
N ASP A 441 43.37 -11.92 -22.02
CA ASP A 441 44.55 -11.98 -22.88
C ASP A 441 44.63 -13.38 -23.53
N ILE A 442 44.55 -13.41 -24.86
CA ILE A 442 44.59 -14.64 -25.67
C ILE A 442 45.89 -15.42 -25.41
N LYS A 443 47.01 -14.73 -25.15
CA LYS A 443 48.31 -15.36 -24.94
C LYS A 443 48.37 -16.20 -23.66
N GLN A 444 47.47 -15.95 -22.71
CA GLN A 444 47.41 -16.67 -21.44
C GLN A 444 46.58 -17.97 -21.54
N ILE A 445 45.92 -18.22 -22.69
CA ILE A 445 45.12 -19.43 -22.89
C ILE A 445 46.08 -20.62 -23.12
N PRO A 446 46.04 -21.68 -22.29
CA PRO A 446 46.93 -22.83 -22.46
C PRO A 446 46.75 -23.53 -23.82
N PRO A 447 47.83 -23.89 -24.53
CA PRO A 447 47.73 -24.51 -25.84
C PRO A 447 46.98 -25.83 -25.84
N GLN A 448 47.12 -26.62 -24.78
CA GLN A 448 46.44 -27.89 -24.55
C GLN A 448 45.00 -27.76 -24.01
N SER A 449 44.46 -26.55 -23.85
CA SER A 449 43.09 -26.40 -23.33
C SER A 449 42.05 -26.84 -24.36
N ASP A 450 41.11 -27.69 -23.94
CA ASP A 450 39.94 -28.08 -24.75
C ASP A 450 39.09 -26.89 -25.21
N PHE A 451 39.21 -25.75 -24.54
CA PHE A 451 38.40 -24.55 -24.80
C PHE A 451 39.11 -23.52 -25.67
N ARG A 452 40.37 -23.76 -26.06
CA ARG A 452 41.21 -22.75 -26.72
C ARG A 452 40.58 -22.20 -27.99
N SER A 453 40.16 -23.06 -28.91
CA SER A 453 39.60 -22.64 -30.20
C SER A 453 38.32 -21.81 -30.03
N ILE A 454 37.48 -22.17 -29.05
CA ILE A 454 36.26 -21.42 -28.74
C ILE A 454 36.59 -20.07 -28.11
N LEU A 455 37.51 -20.01 -27.16
CA LEU A 455 37.92 -18.74 -26.54
C LEU A 455 38.59 -17.81 -27.54
N GLU A 456 39.46 -18.32 -28.42
CA GLU A 456 40.04 -17.53 -29.50
C GLU A 456 38.96 -16.94 -30.39
N LEU A 457 37.97 -17.74 -30.81
CA LEU A 457 36.82 -17.24 -31.59
C LEU A 457 35.99 -16.20 -30.83
N TRP A 458 35.70 -16.46 -29.55
CA TRP A 458 34.79 -15.64 -28.74
C TRP A 458 35.39 -14.29 -28.31
N ILE A 459 36.72 -14.19 -28.28
CA ILE A 459 37.44 -12.96 -27.89
C ILE A 459 37.69 -12.04 -29.10
N LEU A 460 37.60 -12.55 -30.34
CA LEU A 460 37.85 -11.76 -31.54
C LEU A 460 36.95 -10.51 -31.60
N PRO A 461 37.52 -9.30 -31.73
CA PRO A 461 36.74 -8.05 -31.73
C PRO A 461 35.70 -7.98 -32.84
N GLU A 462 35.99 -8.58 -34.00
CA GLU A 462 35.13 -8.59 -35.18
C GLU A 462 33.99 -9.61 -35.08
N TYR A 463 34.08 -10.56 -34.14
CA TYR A 463 33.08 -11.61 -34.01
C TYR A 463 31.87 -11.11 -33.21
N VAL A 464 30.81 -10.74 -33.94
CA VAL A 464 29.52 -10.37 -33.33
C VAL A 464 28.85 -11.62 -32.75
N MET A 465 29.06 -11.80 -31.45
CA MET A 465 28.56 -12.93 -30.69
C MET A 465 27.07 -12.80 -30.36
N THR A 466 26.34 -13.91 -30.43
CA THR A 466 24.97 -14.04 -29.93
C THR A 466 24.81 -15.33 -29.12
N THR A 467 23.82 -15.41 -28.24
CA THR A 467 23.54 -16.61 -27.45
C THR A 467 23.33 -17.85 -28.33
N LYS A 468 22.67 -17.69 -29.48
CA LYS A 468 22.46 -18.74 -30.48
C LYS A 468 23.79 -19.26 -31.06
N LYS A 469 24.71 -18.36 -31.43
CA LYS A 469 26.04 -18.76 -31.92
C LYS A 469 26.82 -19.50 -30.84
N MET A 470 26.82 -18.98 -29.61
CA MET A 470 27.48 -19.65 -28.48
C MET A 470 26.96 -21.08 -28.25
N LEU A 471 25.65 -21.32 -28.36
CA LEU A 471 25.08 -22.66 -28.25
C LEU A 471 25.56 -23.60 -29.34
N ASN A 472 25.67 -23.12 -30.58
CA ASN A 472 26.19 -23.92 -31.70
C ASN A 472 27.66 -24.29 -31.46
N ASP A 473 28.48 -23.34 -31.03
CA ASP A 473 29.89 -23.57 -30.73
C ASP A 473 30.05 -24.58 -29.57
N LEU A 474 29.24 -24.44 -28.52
CA LEU A 474 29.22 -25.35 -27.38
C LEU A 474 28.71 -26.76 -27.75
N LEU A 475 27.81 -26.88 -28.72
CA LEU A 475 27.38 -28.18 -29.24
C LEU A 475 28.54 -28.92 -29.90
N LEU A 476 29.37 -28.23 -30.69
CA LEU A 476 30.58 -28.79 -31.29
C LEU A 476 31.58 -29.20 -30.20
N LEU A 477 31.80 -28.34 -29.19
CA LEU A 477 32.66 -28.68 -28.06
C LEU A 477 32.19 -29.92 -27.31
N LYS A 478 30.88 -30.05 -27.07
CA LYS A 478 30.30 -31.24 -26.44
C LYS A 478 30.66 -32.50 -27.20
N THR A 479 30.54 -32.49 -28.53
CA THR A 479 30.87 -33.66 -29.35
C THR A 479 32.35 -34.02 -29.26
N TYR A 480 33.23 -33.02 -29.27
CA TYR A 480 34.66 -33.20 -29.08
C TYR A 480 35.00 -33.79 -27.70
N LEU A 481 34.43 -33.26 -26.62
CA LEU A 481 34.66 -33.74 -25.25
C LEU A 481 34.15 -35.18 -25.04
N LEU A 482 33.06 -35.56 -25.70
CA LEU A 482 32.53 -36.93 -25.63
C LEU A 482 33.38 -37.95 -26.40
N GLN A 483 34.04 -37.52 -27.48
CA GLN A 483 34.93 -38.37 -28.27
C GLN A 483 36.30 -38.56 -27.60
N ASN A 484 36.72 -37.63 -26.74
CA ASN A 484 38.01 -37.65 -26.06
C ASN A 484 37.89 -37.71 -24.51
N PRO A 485 37.28 -38.77 -23.94
CA PRO A 485 37.07 -38.85 -22.49
C PRO A 485 38.36 -39.00 -21.68
N THR A 486 39.45 -39.50 -22.29
CA THR A 486 40.69 -39.93 -21.65
C THR A 486 41.71 -38.83 -21.33
N HIS A 487 41.54 -37.60 -21.84
CA HIS A 487 42.38 -36.47 -21.39
C HIS A 487 42.05 -35.99 -19.95
N ASN A 488 41.05 -36.58 -19.30
CA ASN A 488 40.56 -36.21 -17.96
C ASN A 488 41.26 -36.91 -16.77
N SER A 489 42.29 -37.74 -16.98
CA SER A 489 42.90 -38.54 -15.89
C SER A 489 44.36 -38.23 -15.56
N SER A 490 45.02 -37.26 -16.20
CA SER A 490 46.46 -37.02 -15.96
C SER A 490 46.82 -35.55 -16.05
N LEU A 491 46.53 -34.78 -15.00
CA LEU A 491 47.21 -33.52 -14.67
C LEU A 491 46.76 -33.09 -13.27
N LEU A 492 47.24 -33.79 -12.23
CA LEU A 492 47.34 -33.31 -10.84
C LEU A 492 48.07 -34.36 -9.97
N PHE A 493 49.26 -34.75 -10.40
CA PHE A 493 50.31 -35.20 -9.50
C PHE A 493 51.62 -34.58 -9.98
N ALA A 494 51.83 -33.34 -9.57
CA ALA A 494 53.17 -32.77 -9.44
C ALA A 494 53.15 -31.98 -8.12
N SER A 495 53.66 -32.67 -7.11
CA SER A 495 54.03 -32.18 -5.79
C SER A 495 54.92 -30.94 -5.85
N ASN A 496 54.56 -29.89 -5.13
CA ASN A 496 55.29 -29.36 -3.95
C ASN A 496 54.61 -28.11 -3.40
#